data_AF-A0A522D4E7-F1
#
_entry.id   AF-A0A522D4E7-F1
#
_cell.length_a   1.000
_cell.length_b   1.000
_cell.length_c   1.000
_cell.angle_alpha   90.00
_cell.angle_beta   90.00
_cell.angle_gamma   90.00
#
_symmetry.space_group_name_H-M   'P 1'
#
loop_
_entity.id
_entity.type
_entity.pdbx_description
1 polymer ?
#
loop_
_entity_poly.entity_id
_entity_poly.type
_entity_poly.pdbx_seq_one_letter_code
_entity_poly.pdbx_strand_id
1 'polypeptide(L)'
;MTQSNWDRTEDFAEAAKALEKLGVEYRRQADGSILVPGSIDITKRGLAELPNLTGVVVMGSFNCNDNNLTSLKGAPAMVDSFFCSANLLTSLEYAPLVVKDSFYCAHNPYLETLKGAPFRCRAFWCHGNPLLTSLEHAPETSGTLQSDLGAYRTLSEAPEHIRKSKETLARELEEDIKRNLVLGRAMRVSKPLSFRK
;
A
#
# COMPACT_ATOMS: atom_id res chain seq x y z
N MET A 1 16.42 -19.13 -14.61
CA MET A 1 16.73 -18.61 -13.26
C MET A 1 15.69 -19.19 -12.33
N THR A 2 16.13 -20.07 -11.44
CA THR A 2 15.28 -20.93 -10.62
C THR A 2 14.45 -20.10 -9.64
N GLN A 3 13.14 -20.22 -9.78
CA GLN A 3 12.16 -19.75 -8.79
C GLN A 3 12.52 -20.40 -7.46
N SER A 4 12.96 -19.59 -6.50
CA SER A 4 13.31 -20.05 -5.15
C SER A 4 12.11 -20.76 -4.55
N ASN A 5 12.32 -22.02 -4.14
CA ASN A 5 11.41 -22.78 -3.29
C ASN A 5 11.13 -21.94 -2.05
N TRP A 6 9.98 -21.27 -2.01
CA TRP A 6 9.39 -20.82 -0.77
C TRP A 6 8.90 -22.08 -0.06
N ASP A 7 9.53 -22.47 1.05
CA ASP A 7 8.90 -23.44 1.92
C ASP A 7 7.98 -22.66 2.85
N ARG A 8 6.66 -22.75 2.60
CA ARG A 8 5.65 -22.11 3.45
C ARG A 8 5.80 -22.49 4.92
N THR A 9 6.42 -23.63 5.23
CA THR A 9 6.63 -24.07 6.61
C THR A 9 7.77 -23.32 7.32
N GLU A 10 8.80 -22.88 6.60
CA GLU A 10 9.90 -22.08 7.16
C GLU A 10 9.43 -20.68 7.54
N ASP A 11 8.63 -20.04 6.69
CA ASP A 11 8.06 -18.71 6.94
C ASP A 11 7.21 -18.69 8.23
N PHE A 12 6.39 -19.72 8.46
CA PHE A 12 5.60 -19.81 9.70
C PHE A 12 6.45 -20.07 10.94
N ALA A 13 7.57 -20.80 10.80
CA ALA A 13 8.48 -21.02 11.92
C ALA A 13 9.22 -19.72 12.32
N GLU A 14 9.63 -18.91 11.35
CA GLU A 14 10.20 -17.58 11.62
C GLU A 14 9.18 -16.63 12.26
N ALA A 15 7.95 -16.62 11.74
CA ALA A 15 6.88 -15.82 12.30
C ALA A 15 6.54 -16.21 13.75
N ALA A 16 6.51 -17.49 14.07
CA ALA A 16 6.33 -17.95 15.44
C ALA A 16 7.44 -17.44 16.38
N LYS A 17 8.71 -17.57 15.98
CA LYS A 17 9.85 -17.05 16.76
C LYS A 17 9.78 -15.53 16.95
N ALA A 18 9.37 -14.81 15.91
CA ALA A 18 9.18 -13.37 15.97
C ALA A 18 8.10 -13.00 17.01
N LEU A 19 6.95 -13.69 16.98
CA LEU A 19 5.86 -13.46 17.94
C LEU A 19 6.26 -13.80 19.37
N GLU A 20 7.02 -14.88 19.58
CA GLU A 20 7.57 -15.25 20.88
C GLU A 20 8.51 -14.17 21.43
N LYS A 21 9.41 -13.64 20.59
CA LYS A 21 10.30 -12.53 20.96
C LYS A 21 9.53 -11.24 21.29
N LEU A 22 8.38 -11.03 20.64
CA LEU A 22 7.49 -9.91 20.91
C LEU A 22 6.62 -10.13 22.16
N GLY A 23 6.57 -11.34 22.72
CA GLY A 23 5.68 -11.69 23.83
C GLY A 23 4.20 -11.67 23.44
N VAL A 24 3.89 -11.92 22.17
CA VAL A 24 2.53 -11.87 21.63
C VAL A 24 1.94 -13.28 21.60
N GLU A 25 0.76 -13.44 22.20
CA GLU A 25 0.01 -14.69 22.13
C GLU A 25 -0.52 -14.94 20.71
N TYR A 26 -0.38 -16.18 20.26
CA TYR A 26 -0.82 -16.62 18.94
C TYR A 26 -1.36 -18.04 18.95
N ARG A 27 -2.13 -18.39 17.92
CA ARG A 27 -2.69 -19.73 17.70
C ARG A 27 -2.21 -20.26 16.35
N ARG A 28 -1.68 -21.48 16.33
CA ARG A 28 -1.41 -22.20 15.08
C ARG A 28 -2.68 -22.91 14.61
N GLN A 29 -3.01 -22.78 13.33
CA GLN A 29 -4.13 -23.47 12.70
C GLN A 29 -3.69 -24.81 12.11
N ALA A 30 -4.67 -25.64 11.72
CA ALA A 30 -4.42 -26.97 11.16
C ALA A 30 -3.64 -26.94 9.83
N ASP A 31 -3.73 -25.84 9.07
CA ASP A 31 -2.99 -25.62 7.83
C ASP A 31 -1.59 -25.01 8.05
N GLY A 32 -1.17 -24.84 9.30
CA GLY A 32 0.10 -24.24 9.69
C GLY A 32 0.09 -22.71 9.80
N SER A 33 -0.98 -22.04 9.36
CA SER A 33 -1.09 -20.58 9.47
C SER A 33 -1.15 -20.12 10.94
N ILE A 34 -0.73 -18.87 11.16
CA ILE A 34 -0.67 -18.28 12.50
C ILE A 34 -1.69 -17.17 12.63
N LEU A 35 -2.50 -17.25 13.69
CA LEU A 35 -3.52 -16.28 14.05
C LEU A 35 -3.15 -15.59 15.36
N VAL A 36 -3.05 -14.26 15.33
CA VAL A 36 -2.89 -13.42 16.51
C VAL A 36 -4.25 -12.83 16.86
N PRO A 37 -4.87 -13.20 18.00
CA PRO A 37 -6.20 -12.69 18.38
C PRO A 37 -6.22 -11.19 18.71
N GLY A 38 -5.10 -10.67 19.21
CA GLY A 38 -4.96 -9.28 19.65
C GLY A 38 -4.35 -8.35 18.61
N SER A 39 -3.93 -7.18 19.10
CA SER A 39 -3.14 -6.21 18.34
C SER A 39 -1.65 -6.40 18.61
N ILE A 40 -0.81 -6.02 17.65
CA ILE A 40 0.65 -5.99 17.80
C ILE A 40 1.10 -4.53 17.74
N ASP A 41 1.84 -4.09 18.76
CA ASP A 41 2.41 -2.75 18.84
C ASP A 41 3.94 -2.80 18.92
N ILE A 42 4.58 -2.34 17.85
CA ILE A 42 6.03 -2.19 17.69
C ILE A 42 6.42 -0.75 17.34
N THR A 43 5.61 0.20 17.77
CA THR A 43 5.83 1.66 17.61
C THR A 43 7.13 2.11 18.28
N LYS A 44 7.87 3.05 17.68
CA LYS A 44 9.03 3.72 18.30
C LYS A 44 10.15 2.78 18.77
N ARG A 45 10.41 1.71 18.04
CA ARG A 45 11.47 0.74 18.38
C ARG A 45 12.77 0.94 17.60
N GLY A 46 12.83 1.96 16.74
CA GLY A 46 14.01 2.24 15.91
C GLY A 46 14.28 1.16 14.86
N LEU A 47 13.24 0.43 14.44
CA LEU A 47 13.37 -0.69 13.52
C LEU A 47 13.75 -0.21 12.12
N ALA A 48 14.75 -0.84 11.51
CA ALA A 48 15.04 -0.70 10.08
C ALA A 48 14.22 -1.68 9.23
N GLU A 49 13.83 -2.83 9.82
CA GLU A 49 13.03 -3.88 9.18
C GLU A 49 11.99 -4.41 10.17
N LEU A 50 10.84 -4.86 9.65
CA LEU A 50 9.84 -5.52 10.46
C LEU A 50 10.29 -6.94 10.84
N PRO A 51 9.87 -7.47 12.00
CA PRO A 51 9.93 -8.92 12.22
C PRO A 51 9.20 -9.65 11.10
N ASN A 52 9.69 -10.81 10.67
CA ASN A 52 9.02 -11.60 9.64
C ASN A 52 7.69 -12.14 10.19
N LEU A 53 6.58 -11.49 9.85
CA LEU A 53 5.21 -11.91 10.14
C LEU A 53 4.46 -12.25 8.84
N THR A 54 5.19 -12.56 7.78
CA THR A 54 4.61 -12.95 6.50
C THR A 54 3.66 -14.13 6.70
N GLY A 55 2.45 -14.03 6.16
CA GLY A 55 1.43 -15.08 6.31
C GLY A 55 0.70 -15.10 7.66
N VAL A 56 1.06 -14.23 8.62
CA VAL A 56 0.34 -14.10 9.89
C VAL A 56 -0.96 -13.30 9.68
N VAL A 57 -2.04 -13.78 10.28
CA VAL A 57 -3.31 -13.05 10.38
C VAL A 57 -3.41 -12.43 11.77
N VAL A 58 -3.50 -11.10 11.83
CA VAL A 58 -3.73 -10.36 13.07
C VAL A 58 -5.19 -9.94 13.11
N MET A 59 -5.92 -10.36 14.14
CA MET A 59 -7.34 -10.03 14.28
C MET A 59 -7.56 -8.60 14.79
N GLY A 60 -6.55 -8.02 15.45
CA GLY A 60 -6.54 -6.62 15.86
C GLY A 60 -5.72 -5.72 14.93
N SER A 61 -5.21 -4.64 15.49
CA SER A 61 -4.38 -3.67 14.79
C SER A 61 -2.91 -4.08 14.76
N PHE A 62 -2.20 -3.68 13.72
CA PHE A 62 -0.74 -3.75 13.67
C PHE A 62 -0.18 -2.34 13.59
N ASN A 63 0.58 -1.95 14.61
CA ASN A 63 1.15 -0.61 14.71
C ASN A 63 2.69 -0.67 14.65
N CYS A 64 3.25 -0.14 13.57
CA CYS A 64 4.69 0.04 13.37
C CYS A 64 5.07 1.50 13.13
N ASN A 65 4.27 2.44 13.64
CA ASN A 65 4.55 3.87 13.54
C ASN A 65 5.93 4.24 14.10
N ASP A 66 6.47 5.37 13.63
CA ASP A 66 7.66 6.02 14.19
C ASP A 66 8.88 5.07 14.25
N ASN A 67 9.19 4.40 13.14
CA ASN A 67 10.38 3.58 12.97
C ASN A 67 11.22 4.11 11.78
N ASN A 68 12.30 3.42 11.43
CA ASN A 68 13.18 3.76 10.31
C ASN A 68 12.93 2.84 9.11
N LEU A 69 11.69 2.35 8.94
CA LEU A 69 11.36 1.37 7.91
C LEU A 69 11.43 2.01 6.52
N THR A 70 12.17 1.37 5.61
CA THR A 70 12.19 1.73 4.17
C THR A 70 11.29 0.82 3.33
N SER A 71 10.83 -0.28 3.91
CA SER A 71 9.93 -1.28 3.31
C SER A 71 9.04 -1.89 4.38
N LEU A 72 7.88 -2.42 3.98
CA LEU A 72 6.97 -3.19 4.85
C LEU A 72 7.23 -4.70 4.76
N LYS A 73 8.36 -5.14 4.20
CA LYS A 73 8.72 -6.57 4.15
C LYS A 73 8.65 -7.18 5.56
N GLY A 74 7.93 -8.29 5.68
CA GLY A 74 7.65 -8.94 6.96
C GLY A 74 6.34 -8.49 7.62
N ALA A 75 5.58 -7.55 7.05
CA ALA A 75 4.26 -7.21 7.56
C ALA A 75 3.29 -8.41 7.55
N PRO A 76 2.30 -8.45 8.46
CA PRO A 76 1.25 -9.45 8.47
C PRO A 76 0.44 -9.46 7.17
N ALA A 77 -0.07 -10.63 6.78
CA ALA A 77 -0.85 -10.78 5.55
C ALA A 77 -2.23 -10.09 5.63
N MET A 78 -2.83 -10.10 6.83
CA MET A 78 -4.14 -9.50 7.09
C MET A 78 -4.18 -8.88 8.48
N VAL A 79 -4.81 -7.71 8.58
CA VAL A 79 -5.02 -7.00 9.86
C VAL A 79 -6.40 -6.34 9.90
N ASP A 80 -6.84 -5.91 11.07
CA ASP A 80 -8.00 -5.04 11.18
C ASP A 80 -7.64 -3.60 10.76
N SER A 81 -6.69 -2.98 11.45
CA SER A 81 -6.09 -1.70 11.07
C SER A 81 -4.56 -1.79 10.98
N PHE A 82 -3.96 -1.05 10.05
CA PHE A 82 -2.52 -1.01 9.83
C PHE A 82 -2.00 0.42 9.98
N PHE A 83 -1.00 0.59 10.84
CA PHE A 83 -0.39 1.90 11.09
C PHE A 83 1.11 1.81 10.79
N CYS A 84 1.56 2.55 9.78
CA CYS A 84 2.96 2.64 9.35
C CYS A 84 3.39 4.09 9.09
N SER A 85 2.76 5.02 9.80
CA SER A 85 3.05 6.44 9.71
C SER A 85 4.41 6.79 10.32
N ALA A 86 5.01 7.90 9.90
CA ALA A 86 6.31 8.36 10.39
C ALA A 86 7.41 7.29 10.21
N ASN A 87 7.58 6.82 8.97
CA ASN A 87 8.65 5.93 8.55
C ASN A 87 9.39 6.56 7.34
N LEU A 88 10.26 5.80 6.68
CA LEU A 88 11.04 6.23 5.52
C LEU A 88 10.65 5.44 4.26
N LEU A 89 9.38 5.04 4.16
CA LEU A 89 8.88 4.19 3.07
C LEU A 89 8.98 4.90 1.72
N THR A 90 9.38 4.17 0.67
CA THR A 90 9.42 4.66 -0.72
C THR A 90 8.21 4.19 -1.54
N SER A 91 7.64 3.06 -1.16
CA SER A 91 6.37 2.50 -1.64
C SER A 91 5.67 1.76 -0.51
N LEU A 92 4.48 1.21 -0.78
CA LEU A 92 3.76 0.36 0.16
C LEU A 92 3.91 -1.13 -0.18
N GLU A 93 4.94 -1.52 -0.96
CA GLU A 93 5.22 -2.93 -1.22
C GLU A 93 5.34 -3.73 0.08
N TYR A 94 4.77 -4.94 0.06
CA TYR A 94 4.64 -5.85 1.21
C TYR A 94 3.66 -5.39 2.31
N ALA A 95 2.90 -4.32 2.12
CA ALA A 95 1.77 -4.03 3.01
C ALA A 95 0.78 -5.21 3.08
N PRO A 96 -0.03 -5.31 4.16
CA PRO A 96 -1.07 -6.32 4.23
C PRO A 96 -2.00 -6.26 3.02
N LEU A 97 -2.32 -7.41 2.44
CA LEU A 97 -3.19 -7.49 1.27
C LEU A 97 -4.61 -7.02 1.59
N VAL A 98 -5.07 -7.31 2.81
CA VAL A 98 -6.40 -6.95 3.30
C VAL A 98 -6.29 -6.24 4.65
N VAL A 99 -6.83 -5.03 4.70
CA VAL A 99 -7.03 -4.25 5.93
C VAL A 99 -8.52 -4.01 6.07
N LYS A 100 -9.15 -4.57 7.10
CA LYS A 100 -10.62 -4.56 7.22
C LYS A 100 -11.16 -3.16 7.50
N ASP A 101 -10.44 -2.43 8.31
CA ASP A 101 -10.79 -1.11 8.80
C ASP A 101 -9.89 -0.07 8.13
N SER A 102 -8.77 0.28 8.76
CA SER A 102 -8.10 1.53 8.51
C SER A 102 -6.63 1.35 8.17
N PHE A 103 -6.14 2.00 7.13
CA PHE A 103 -4.73 2.00 6.75
C PHE A 103 -4.14 3.41 6.84
N TYR A 104 -3.13 3.58 7.68
CA TYR A 104 -2.47 4.86 7.93
C TYR A 104 -0.99 4.79 7.51
N CYS A 105 -0.61 5.55 6.49
CA CYS A 105 0.77 5.70 6.02
C CYS A 105 1.18 7.17 5.91
N ALA A 106 0.70 8.00 6.85
CA ALA A 106 1.02 9.41 6.86
C ALA A 106 2.50 9.66 7.17
N HIS A 107 3.03 10.81 6.74
CA HIS A 107 4.37 11.26 7.12
C HIS A 107 5.50 10.28 6.74
N ASN A 108 5.49 9.79 5.51
CA ASN A 108 6.62 9.09 4.90
C ASN A 108 7.26 10.01 3.85
N PRO A 109 8.37 10.71 4.19
CA PRO A 109 8.92 11.79 3.36
C PRO A 109 9.45 11.33 2.00
N TYR A 110 9.73 10.03 1.85
CA TYR A 110 10.24 9.42 0.62
C TYR A 110 9.19 8.63 -0.16
N LEU A 111 7.91 8.64 0.27
CA LEU A 111 6.87 7.85 -0.38
C LEU A 111 6.46 8.51 -1.71
N GLU A 112 6.87 7.89 -2.81
CA GLU A 112 6.63 8.40 -4.17
C GLU A 112 5.38 7.79 -4.82
N THR A 113 4.98 6.60 -4.36
CA THR A 113 3.87 5.84 -4.95
C THR A 113 3.11 5.03 -3.91
N LEU A 114 1.81 4.81 -4.15
CA LEU A 114 0.99 3.90 -3.35
C LEU A 114 1.07 2.45 -3.85
N LYS A 115 1.99 2.13 -4.78
CA LYS A 115 2.20 0.76 -5.24
C LYS A 115 2.41 -0.17 -4.03
N GLY A 116 1.67 -1.27 -4.00
CA GLY A 116 1.68 -2.22 -2.89
C GLY A 116 0.68 -1.93 -1.77
N ALA A 117 -0.09 -0.83 -1.85
CA ALA A 117 -1.20 -0.57 -0.94
C ALA A 117 -2.15 -1.79 -0.84
N PRO A 118 -2.91 -1.92 0.26
CA PRO A 118 -3.89 -2.99 0.39
C PRO A 118 -4.85 -3.00 -0.80
N PHE A 119 -5.41 -4.17 -1.13
CA PHE A 119 -6.42 -4.25 -2.19
C PHE A 119 -7.66 -3.40 -1.85
N ARG A 120 -8.09 -3.46 -0.58
CA ARG A 120 -9.21 -2.69 -0.06
C ARG A 120 -9.04 -2.38 1.42
N CYS A 121 -9.65 -1.28 1.86
CA CYS A 121 -9.85 -0.94 3.26
C CYS A 121 -11.10 -0.05 3.45
N ARG A 122 -11.60 0.13 4.67
CA ARG A 122 -12.69 1.09 4.90
C ARG A 122 -12.19 2.51 4.69
N ALA A 123 -11.03 2.81 5.26
CA ALA A 123 -10.47 4.14 5.18
C ALA A 123 -8.94 4.13 5.02
N PHE A 124 -8.45 5.07 4.22
CA PHE A 124 -7.05 5.20 3.83
C PHE A 124 -6.56 6.62 4.09
N TRP A 125 -5.53 6.77 4.91
CA TRP A 125 -4.93 8.07 5.25
C TRP A 125 -3.46 8.07 4.87
N CYS A 126 -3.11 8.92 3.90
CA CYS A 126 -1.76 9.06 3.34
C CYS A 126 -1.33 10.53 3.21
N HIS A 127 -1.72 11.38 4.18
CA HIS A 127 -1.30 12.78 4.23
C HIS A 127 0.17 12.94 4.68
N GLY A 128 0.78 14.10 4.41
CA GLY A 128 2.17 14.37 4.77
C GLY A 128 3.19 13.54 3.98
N ASN A 129 2.87 13.19 2.74
CA ASN A 129 3.75 12.43 1.84
C ASN A 129 4.16 13.35 0.66
N PRO A 130 5.20 14.19 0.82
CA PRO A 130 5.47 15.30 -0.08
C PRO A 130 5.89 14.89 -1.51
N LEU A 131 6.38 13.67 -1.70
CA LEU A 131 6.73 13.14 -3.02
C LEU A 131 5.56 12.44 -3.72
N LEU A 132 4.44 12.22 -3.04
CA LEU A 132 3.27 11.57 -3.62
C LEU A 132 2.48 12.57 -4.49
N THR A 133 2.60 12.42 -5.81
CA THR A 133 1.99 13.35 -6.79
C THR A 133 0.70 12.84 -7.42
N SER A 134 0.34 11.58 -7.19
CA SER A 134 -0.92 10.97 -7.62
C SER A 134 -1.42 9.96 -6.58
N LEU A 135 -2.70 9.62 -6.68
CA LEU A 135 -3.37 8.53 -5.96
C LEU A 135 -3.42 7.24 -6.78
N GLU A 136 -2.54 7.10 -7.77
CA GLU A 136 -2.43 5.86 -8.51
C GLU A 136 -2.05 4.71 -7.57
N HIS A 137 -2.72 3.57 -7.72
CA HIS A 137 -2.62 2.40 -6.83
C HIS A 137 -3.20 2.60 -5.42
N ALA A 138 -3.93 3.69 -5.15
CA ALA A 138 -4.70 3.78 -3.92
C ALA A 138 -5.70 2.60 -3.80
N PRO A 139 -5.99 2.13 -2.58
CA PRO A 139 -6.89 1.00 -2.37
C PRO A 139 -8.33 1.32 -2.78
N GLU A 140 -9.13 0.27 -2.97
CA GLU A 140 -10.58 0.43 -2.95
C GLU A 140 -11.05 0.77 -1.53
N THR A 141 -11.53 1.99 -1.34
CA THR A 141 -12.07 2.46 -0.05
C THR A 141 -13.59 2.39 -0.03
N SER A 142 -14.18 2.13 1.14
CA SER A 142 -15.64 2.16 1.34
C SER A 142 -16.15 3.34 2.19
N GLY A 143 -15.24 4.16 2.72
CA GLY A 143 -15.59 5.31 3.55
C GLY A 143 -14.75 6.56 3.32
N THR A 144 -13.41 6.45 3.34
CA THR A 144 -12.55 7.64 3.30
C THR A 144 -11.22 7.37 2.61
N LEU A 145 -10.78 8.30 1.78
CA LEU A 145 -9.43 8.41 1.23
C LEU A 145 -8.96 9.83 1.47
N GLN A 146 -7.95 10.01 2.31
CA GLN A 146 -7.45 11.32 2.71
C GLN A 146 -5.95 11.43 2.43
N SER A 147 -5.58 12.46 1.69
CA SER A 147 -4.21 12.75 1.25
C SER A 147 -3.99 14.26 1.16
N ASP A 148 -2.75 14.67 0.88
CA ASP A 148 -2.46 16.08 0.57
C ASP A 148 -3.04 16.52 -0.79
N LEU A 149 -3.44 15.56 -1.65
CA LEU A 149 -4.12 15.78 -2.94
C LEU A 149 -5.64 15.90 -2.81
N GLY A 150 -6.16 15.84 -1.57
CA GLY A 150 -7.58 16.00 -1.25
C GLY A 150 -8.15 14.86 -0.42
N ALA A 151 -9.44 15.03 -0.09
CA ALA A 151 -10.24 14.08 0.66
C ALA A 151 -11.45 13.62 -0.17
N TYR A 152 -11.59 12.31 -0.30
CA TYR A 152 -12.59 11.63 -1.13
C TYR A 152 -13.17 10.46 -0.36
N ARG A 153 -14.33 9.92 -0.77
CA ARG A 153 -14.82 8.65 -0.19
C ARG A 153 -14.20 7.45 -0.86
N THR A 154 -14.01 7.55 -2.19
CA THR A 154 -13.40 6.53 -3.06
C THR A 154 -12.46 7.16 -4.05
N LEU A 155 -11.51 6.39 -4.59
CA LEU A 155 -10.62 6.84 -5.66
C LEU A 155 -11.40 7.32 -6.90
N SER A 156 -12.59 6.77 -7.18
CA SER A 156 -13.40 7.17 -8.34
C SER A 156 -13.97 8.60 -8.25
N GLU A 157 -14.08 9.17 -7.05
CA GLU A 157 -14.52 10.56 -6.84
C GLU A 157 -13.40 11.58 -7.10
N ALA A 158 -12.15 11.13 -7.09
CA ALA A 158 -10.99 11.98 -7.31
C ALA A 158 -10.89 12.45 -8.79
N PRO A 159 -10.42 13.69 -9.05
CA PRO A 159 -10.14 14.16 -10.40
C PRO A 159 -9.24 13.19 -11.19
N GLU A 160 -9.50 13.02 -12.49
CA GLU A 160 -8.75 12.07 -13.33
C GLU A 160 -7.23 12.27 -13.30
N HIS A 161 -6.78 13.53 -13.34
CA HIS A 161 -5.36 13.87 -13.33
C HIS A 161 -4.64 13.56 -12.00
N ILE A 162 -5.37 13.26 -10.92
CA ILE A 162 -4.76 12.78 -9.67
C ILE A 162 -4.91 11.27 -9.50
N ARG A 163 -5.84 10.61 -10.19
CA ARG A 163 -6.04 9.15 -10.10
C ARG A 163 -4.90 8.36 -10.77
N LYS A 164 -4.17 8.99 -11.68
CA LYS A 164 -3.03 8.41 -12.41
C LYS A 164 -1.82 9.31 -12.28
N SER A 165 -0.62 8.72 -12.23
CA SER A 165 0.62 9.49 -12.34
C SER A 165 0.77 10.13 -13.72
N LYS A 166 1.60 11.18 -13.80
CA LYS A 166 1.93 11.82 -15.08
C LYS A 166 2.61 10.83 -16.03
N GLU A 167 3.42 9.95 -15.46
CA GLU A 167 4.15 8.88 -16.14
C GLU A 167 3.17 7.88 -16.77
N THR A 168 2.15 7.45 -16.04
CA THR A 168 1.11 6.57 -16.58
C THR A 168 0.29 7.26 -17.68
N LEU A 169 -0.10 8.52 -17.48
CA LEU A 169 -0.85 9.28 -18.50
C LEU A 169 -0.02 9.47 -19.79
N ALA A 170 1.27 9.77 -19.67
CA ALA A 170 2.18 9.89 -20.81
C ALA A 170 2.30 8.58 -21.58
N ARG A 171 2.49 7.46 -20.87
CA ARG A 171 2.55 6.12 -21.47
C ARG A 171 1.24 5.76 -22.19
N GLU A 172 0.08 6.03 -21.60
CA GLU A 172 -1.21 5.76 -22.23
C GLU A 172 -1.41 6.60 -23.51
N LEU A 173 -1.04 7.87 -23.47
CA LEU A 173 -1.07 8.76 -24.64
C LEU A 173 -0.16 8.24 -25.76
N GLU A 174 1.06 7.81 -25.44
CA GLU A 174 2.00 7.24 -26.41
C GLU A 174 1.43 5.97 -27.06
N GLU A 175 0.83 5.08 -26.28
CA GLU A 175 0.22 3.86 -26.79
C GLU A 175 -1.00 4.14 -27.67
N ASP A 176 -1.82 5.13 -27.32
CA ASP A 176 -2.97 5.53 -28.14
C ASP A 176 -2.54 6.20 -29.46
N ILE A 177 -1.48 7.01 -29.44
CA ILE A 177 -0.87 7.55 -30.67
C ILE A 177 -0.39 6.39 -31.57
N LYS A 178 0.35 5.42 -31.02
CA LYS A 178 0.83 4.26 -31.77
C LYS A 178 -0.31 3.46 -32.38
N ARG A 179 -1.38 3.17 -31.61
CA ARG A 179 -2.56 2.43 -32.09
C ARG A 179 -3.27 3.16 -33.23
N ASN A 180 -3.47 4.47 -33.13
CA ASN A 180 -4.16 5.26 -34.16
C ASN A 180 -3.34 5.38 -35.45
N LEU A 181 -2.00 5.48 -35.34
CA LEU A 181 -1.10 5.43 -36.49
C LEU A 181 -1.16 4.07 -37.20
N VAL A 182 -1.15 2.97 -36.45
CA VAL A 182 -1.24 1.60 -36.99
C VAL A 182 -2.60 1.35 -37.66
N LEU A 183 -3.69 1.92 -37.13
CA LEU A 183 -5.06 1.73 -37.64
C LEU A 183 -5.46 2.74 -38.74
N GLY A 184 -4.58 3.66 -39.16
CA GLY A 184 -4.86 4.67 -40.19
C GLY A 184 -6.01 5.63 -39.85
N ARG A 185 -6.40 5.74 -38.57
CA ARG A 185 -7.47 6.65 -38.12
C ARG A 185 -6.87 8.02 -37.78
N ALA A 186 -7.33 9.07 -38.48
CA ALA A 186 -6.95 10.44 -38.15
C ALA A 186 -7.38 10.81 -36.72
N MET A 187 -6.44 11.22 -35.87
CA MET A 187 -6.72 11.70 -34.51
C MET A 187 -7.58 12.97 -34.57
N ARG A 188 -8.81 12.93 -34.03
CA ARG A 188 -9.63 14.14 -33.83
C ARG A 188 -9.32 14.72 -32.45
N VAL A 189 -8.55 15.80 -32.39
CA VAL A 189 -8.37 16.58 -31.17
C VAL A 189 -9.67 17.36 -30.93
N SER A 190 -10.51 16.90 -30.01
CA SER A 190 -11.76 17.56 -29.63
C SER A 190 -11.54 18.57 -28.51
N LYS A 191 -10.94 19.72 -28.85
CA LYS A 191 -11.23 21.08 -28.33
C LYS A 191 -10.18 22.07 -28.84
N PRO A 192 -10.57 23.14 -29.56
CA PRO A 192 -9.64 24.23 -29.85
C PRO A 192 -9.35 25.03 -28.57
N LEU A 193 -8.07 25.31 -28.32
CA LEU A 193 -7.61 26.28 -27.32
C LEU A 193 -8.11 27.68 -27.72
N SER A 194 -9.05 28.25 -26.97
CA SER A 194 -9.42 29.66 -27.13
C SER A 194 -8.46 30.52 -26.31
N PHE A 195 -7.64 31.33 -26.99
CA PHE A 195 -6.94 32.43 -26.35
C PHE A 195 -7.85 33.66 -26.38
N ARG A 196 -8.23 34.18 -25.21
CA ARG A 196 -8.82 35.53 -25.11
C ARG A 196 -7.68 36.55 -25.16
N LYS A 197 -7.80 37.50 -26.08
CA LYS A 197 -6.94 38.71 -26.14
C LYS A 197 -7.17 39.59 -24.93
#